data_AF-A0A8E0SCK2-F1
#
_entry.id   AF-A0A8E0SCK2-F1
#
_cell.length_a   1.000
_cell.length_b   1.000
_cell.length_c   1.000
_cell.angle_alpha   90.00
_cell.angle_beta   90.00
_cell.angle_gamma   90.00
#
_symmetry.space_group_name_H-M   'P 1'
#
loop_
_entity.id
_entity.type
_entity.pdbx_description
1 polymer ?
#
loop_
_entity_poly.entity_id
_entity_poly.type
_entity_poly.pdbx_seq_one_letter_code
_entity_poly.pdbx_strand_id
1 'polypeptide(L)'
;MNTAYRVWDGEQMHYWDDVNLNLFIKGKEWTLYKDSAGLCPDIVTSSQDEKSVLMWGTGLKDKSLYDGDIVKYGTFNYQNGVICYDTHQATFKIVPVLFYLENAGNGGWTGHSIRKTVPLKIIGDVYQNPELLEGAE
;
A
#
# COMPACT_ATOMS: atom_id res chain seq x y z
N MET A 1 -8.23 4.40 -15.85
CA MET A 1 -7.07 3.68 -15.28
C MET A 1 -6.88 4.22 -13.88
N ASN A 2 -6.71 3.37 -12.88
CA ASN A 2 -6.43 3.82 -11.53
C ASN A 2 -4.93 4.10 -11.46
N THR A 3 -4.54 5.38 -11.36
CA THR A 3 -3.16 5.83 -11.50
C THR A 3 -2.48 6.12 -10.17
N ALA A 4 -3.21 6.00 -9.06
CA ALA A 4 -2.65 6.26 -7.74
C ALA A 4 -1.68 5.15 -7.34
N TYR A 5 -0.49 5.54 -6.90
CA TYR A 5 0.52 4.67 -6.31
C TYR A 5 1.23 5.41 -5.17
N ARG A 6 1.96 4.65 -4.36
CA ARG A 6 2.96 5.17 -3.44
C ARG A 6 4.17 4.24 -3.42
N VAL A 7 5.32 4.76 -3.03
CA VAL A 7 6.58 4.01 -2.98
C VAL A 7 7.23 4.23 -1.64
N TRP A 8 7.55 3.13 -0.96
CA TRP A 8 8.49 3.14 0.17
C TRP A 8 9.90 2.97 -0.38
N ASP A 9 10.82 3.86 -0.04
CA ASP A 9 12.22 3.81 -0.50
C ASP A 9 13.18 3.16 0.52
N GLY A 10 12.67 2.70 1.66
CA GLY A 10 13.46 2.21 2.78
C GLY A 10 13.59 3.19 3.95
N GLU A 11 13.26 4.47 3.74
CA GLU A 11 13.37 5.55 4.74
C GLU A 11 12.10 6.40 4.84
N GLN A 12 11.45 6.71 3.71
CA GLN A 12 10.26 7.53 3.62
C GLN A 12 9.28 7.04 2.54
N MET A 13 8.03 7.47 2.68
CA MET A 13 6.95 7.21 1.73
C MET A 13 6.86 8.36 0.72
N HIS A 14 6.75 8.01 -0.57
CA HIS A 14 6.55 8.91 -1.69
C HIS A 14 5.20 8.63 -2.35
N TYR A 15 4.41 9.67 -2.60
CA TYR A 15 3.09 9.55 -3.23
C TYR A 15 3.13 9.97 -4.69
N TRP A 16 2.23 9.40 -5.49
CA TRP A 16 2.15 9.68 -6.94
C TRP A 16 1.89 11.14 -7.29
N ASP A 17 1.32 11.93 -6.38
CA ASP A 17 1.01 13.35 -6.53
C ASP A 17 2.05 14.27 -5.88
N ASP A 18 3.14 13.71 -5.34
CA ASP A 18 4.28 14.50 -4.91
C ASP A 18 4.95 15.20 -6.10
N VAL A 19 5.41 16.43 -5.85
CA VAL A 19 5.93 17.30 -6.90
C VAL A 19 7.14 16.67 -7.59
N ASN A 20 7.08 16.63 -8.93
CA ASN A 20 8.14 16.14 -9.83
C ASN A 20 8.50 14.65 -9.67
N LEU A 21 7.65 13.83 -9.05
CA LEU A 21 7.86 12.39 -9.00
C LEU A 21 7.22 11.69 -10.20
N ASN A 22 7.99 10.78 -10.81
CA ASN A 22 7.55 10.00 -11.96
C ASN A 22 7.91 8.53 -11.78
N LEU A 23 6.91 7.66 -11.93
CA LEU A 23 7.09 6.22 -11.94
C LEU A 23 7.24 5.71 -13.37
N PHE A 24 8.34 5.02 -13.64
CA PHE A 24 8.56 4.29 -14.88
C PHE A 24 8.44 2.78 -14.62
N ILE A 25 7.71 2.07 -15.47
CA ILE A 25 7.55 0.61 -15.36
C ILE A 25 7.93 -0.03 -16.70
N LYS A 26 8.83 -1.01 -16.66
CA LYS A 26 9.23 -1.82 -17.81
C LYS A 26 9.17 -3.31 -17.44
N GLY A 27 8.10 -3.97 -17.88
CA GLY A 27 7.87 -5.37 -17.54
C GLY A 27 7.58 -5.51 -16.05
N LYS A 28 8.48 -6.19 -15.32
CA LYS A 28 8.41 -6.35 -13.86
C LYS A 28 9.27 -5.34 -13.10
N GLU A 29 10.15 -4.63 -13.81
CA GLU A 29 11.01 -3.62 -13.21
C GLU A 29 10.29 -2.29 -13.16
N TRP A 30 10.57 -1.52 -12.10
CA TRP A 30 10.07 -0.17 -11.94
C TRP A 30 11.16 0.72 -11.35
N THR A 31 11.11 2.00 -11.68
CA THR A 31 12.02 3.02 -11.15
C THR A 31 11.22 4.28 -10.84
N LEU A 32 11.43 4.84 -9.66
CA LEU A 32 10.90 6.12 -9.26
C LEU A 32 11.97 7.20 -9.49
N TYR A 33 11.62 8.20 -10.27
CA TYR A 33 12.49 9.34 -10.58
C TYR A 33 11.94 10.62 -9.99
N LYS A 34 12.85 11.52 -9.64
CA LYS A 34 12.54 12.90 -9.32
C LYS A 34 13.09 13.81 -10.41
N ASP A 35 12.20 14.55 -11.07
CA ASP A 35 12.58 15.52 -12.09
C ASP A 35 13.17 16.77 -11.41
N SER A 36 14.44 17.01 -11.71
CA SER A 36 15.19 18.18 -11.26
C SER A 36 15.26 19.17 -12.43
N ALA A 37 14.38 20.19 -12.43
CA ALA A 37 14.29 21.33 -13.36
C ALA A 37 15.29 21.37 -14.57
N GLY A 38 15.15 20.44 -15.53
CA GLY A 38 15.92 20.42 -16.78
C GLY A 38 17.25 19.62 -16.77
N LEU A 39 17.55 18.88 -15.71
CA LEU A 39 18.69 17.96 -15.60
C LEU A 39 18.27 16.51 -15.86
N CYS A 40 19.25 15.60 -15.88
CA CYS A 40 18.99 14.17 -15.80
C CYS A 40 18.17 13.88 -14.52
N PRO A 41 17.05 13.16 -14.61
CA PRO A 41 16.24 12.84 -13.43
C PRO A 41 17.05 12.03 -12.42
N ASP A 42 16.90 12.37 -11.15
CA ASP A 42 17.54 11.64 -10.06
C ASP A 42 16.72 10.37 -9.78
N ILE A 43 17.40 9.22 -9.71
CA ILE A 43 16.75 7.98 -9.27
C ILE A 43 16.52 8.10 -7.77
N VAL A 44 15.25 8.07 -7.36
CA VAL A 44 14.88 7.99 -5.94
C VAL A 44 15.08 6.57 -5.46
N THR A 45 14.47 5.61 -6.15
CA THR A 45 14.61 4.18 -5.87
C THR A 45 14.08 3.34 -7.02
N SER A 46 14.34 2.03 -7.00
CA SER A 46 13.89 1.09 -8.02
C SER A 46 13.50 -0.28 -7.45
N SER A 47 12.92 -1.12 -8.30
CA SER A 47 12.65 -2.53 -8.01
C SER A 47 13.91 -3.38 -7.72
N GLN A 48 15.11 -2.84 -7.98
CA GLN A 48 16.37 -3.50 -7.66
C GLN A 48 16.87 -3.19 -6.24
N ASP A 49 16.27 -2.19 -5.58
CA ASP A 49 16.59 -1.86 -4.20
C ASP A 49 15.83 -2.80 -3.25
N GLU A 50 16.56 -3.58 -2.46
CA GLU A 50 15.97 -4.65 -1.62
C GLU A 50 14.94 -4.17 -0.60
N LYS A 51 15.00 -2.88 -0.22
CA LYS A 51 14.12 -2.28 0.78
C LYS A 51 12.89 -1.61 0.17
N SER A 52 12.86 -1.45 -1.15
CA SER A 52 11.92 -0.55 -1.79
C SER A 52 10.70 -1.26 -2.30
N VAL A 53 9.54 -0.65 -2.09
CA VAL A 53 8.25 -1.30 -2.38
C VAL A 53 7.30 -0.33 -3.06
N LEU A 54 6.83 -0.73 -4.24
CA LEU A 54 5.76 -0.06 -4.99
C LEU A 54 4.40 -0.61 -4.53
N MET A 55 3.53 0.29 -4.10
CA MET A 55 2.18 -0.03 -3.64
C MET A 55 1.14 0.70 -4.50
N TRP A 56 0.07 0.00 -4.85
CA TRP A 56 -0.99 0.55 -5.70
C TRP A 56 -2.15 1.08 -4.86
N GLY A 57 -2.76 2.17 -5.31
CA GLY A 57 -4.01 2.66 -4.76
C GLY A 57 -5.17 1.72 -5.08
N THR A 58 -6.14 1.61 -4.17
CA THR A 58 -7.34 0.77 -4.34
C THR A 58 -8.32 1.31 -5.39
N GLY A 59 -8.25 2.61 -5.71
CA GLY A 59 -9.11 3.26 -6.70
C GLY A 59 -10.51 3.58 -6.21
N LEU A 60 -10.76 3.40 -4.92
CA LEU A 60 -11.99 3.82 -4.27
C LEU A 60 -11.97 5.35 -4.12
N LYS A 61 -12.69 6.06 -5.01
CA LYS A 61 -12.71 7.53 -5.07
C LYS A 61 -12.90 8.26 -3.74
N ASP A 62 -13.62 7.65 -2.80
CA ASP A 62 -13.96 8.29 -1.52
C ASP A 62 -12.91 8.00 -0.42
N LYS A 63 -11.89 7.19 -0.71
CA LYS A 63 -10.89 6.72 0.25
C LYS A 63 -9.53 6.60 -0.44
N SER A 64 -8.58 7.47 -0.10
CA SER A 64 -7.18 7.37 -0.51
C SER A 64 -6.49 6.20 0.19
N LEU A 65 -6.91 4.97 -0.17
CA LEU A 65 -6.38 3.72 0.36
C LEU A 65 -5.36 3.14 -0.61
N TYR A 66 -4.26 2.65 -0.09
CA TYR A 66 -3.18 2.00 -0.80
C TYR A 66 -2.94 0.60 -0.24
N ASP A 67 -2.32 -0.26 -1.05
CA ASP A 67 -1.76 -1.52 -0.58
C ASP A 67 -0.85 -1.29 0.63
N GLY A 68 -0.95 -2.14 1.65
CA GLY A 68 -0.21 -2.01 2.91
C GLY A 68 -0.78 -1.01 3.92
N ASP A 69 -1.87 -0.30 3.63
CA ASP A 69 -2.51 0.55 4.64
C ASP A 69 -3.06 -0.27 5.80
N ILE A 70 -2.82 0.17 7.03
CA ILE A 70 -3.40 -0.38 8.23
C ILE A 70 -4.66 0.42 8.56
N VAL A 71 -5.79 -0.27 8.64
CA VAL A 71 -7.10 0.31 8.90
C VAL A 71 -7.75 -0.29 10.13
N LYS A 72 -8.42 0.55 10.90
CA LYS A 72 -9.38 0.13 11.90
C LYS A 72 -10.76 0.03 11.24
N TYR A 73 -11.39 -1.15 11.25
CA TYR A 73 -12.64 -1.41 10.52
C TYR A 73 -13.65 -2.22 11.34
N GLY A 74 -14.94 -2.03 11.05
CA GLY A 74 -16.05 -2.73 11.70
C GLY A 74 -17.14 -1.78 12.21
N THR A 75 -18.28 -2.33 12.64
CA THR A 75 -19.43 -1.52 13.12
C THR A 75 -19.56 -1.53 14.65
N PHE A 76 -19.21 -2.65 15.29
CA PHE A 76 -19.39 -2.84 16.74
C PHE A 76 -18.09 -3.29 17.43
N ASN A 77 -17.31 -4.16 16.77
CA ASN A 77 -15.99 -4.59 17.23
C ASN A 77 -14.96 -4.15 16.19
N TYR A 78 -14.46 -2.93 16.36
CA TYR A 78 -13.41 -2.42 15.49
C TYR A 78 -12.15 -3.27 15.66
N GLN A 79 -11.67 -3.83 14.56
CA GLN A 79 -10.42 -4.60 14.51
C GLN A 79 -9.45 -3.94 13.54
N ASN A 80 -8.15 -4.20 13.71
CA ASN A 80 -7.14 -3.76 12.77
C ASN A 80 -7.05 -4.74 11.61
N GLY A 81 -6.85 -4.21 10.41
CA GLY A 81 -6.58 -5.00 9.22
C GLY A 81 -5.68 -4.25 8.27
N VAL A 82 -5.06 -4.99 7.36
CA VAL A 82 -4.17 -4.47 6.32
C VAL A 82 -4.91 -4.50 5.00
N ILE A 83 -4.86 -3.40 4.23
CA ILE A 83 -5.28 -3.38 2.84
C ILE A 83 -4.28 -4.19 2.04
N CYS A 84 -4.76 -5.23 1.36
CA CYS A 84 -3.88 -6.12 0.59
C CYS A 84 -4.53 -6.49 -0.74
N TYR A 85 -3.72 -6.56 -1.81
CA TYR A 85 -4.16 -7.05 -3.11
C TYR A 85 -4.15 -8.59 -3.15
N ASP A 86 -5.33 -9.21 -3.20
CA ASP A 86 -5.45 -10.65 -3.42
C ASP A 86 -5.33 -10.95 -4.92
N THR A 87 -4.23 -11.61 -5.29
CA THR A 87 -3.94 -11.98 -6.69
C THR A 87 -4.85 -13.06 -7.24
N HIS A 88 -5.43 -13.93 -6.39
CA HIS A 88 -6.36 -14.98 -6.81
C HIS A 88 -7.74 -14.41 -7.14
N GLN A 89 -8.16 -13.34 -6.46
CA GLN A 89 -9.45 -12.67 -6.69
C GLN A 89 -9.31 -11.36 -7.46
N ALA A 90 -8.08 -10.96 -7.81
CA ALA A 90 -7.74 -9.74 -8.52
C ALA A 90 -8.41 -8.50 -7.91
N THR A 91 -8.37 -8.38 -6.58
CA THR A 91 -9.07 -7.30 -5.86
C THR A 91 -8.41 -6.96 -4.54
N PHE A 92 -8.54 -5.69 -4.13
CA PHE A 92 -8.12 -5.25 -2.81
C PHE A 92 -9.11 -5.67 -1.72
N LYS A 93 -8.57 -6.11 -0.60
CA LYS A 93 -9.32 -6.55 0.58
C LYS A 93 -8.75 -5.95 1.85
N ILE A 94 -9.55 -5.99 2.90
CA ILE A 94 -9.12 -5.77 4.27
C ILE A 94 -8.81 -7.15 4.87
N VAL A 95 -7.54 -7.42 5.16
CA VAL A 95 -7.07 -8.68 5.74
C VAL A 95 -6.81 -8.45 7.23
N PRO A 96 -7.41 -9.23 8.15
CA PRO A 96 -7.05 -9.14 9.57
C PRO A 96 -5.54 -9.26 9.79
N VAL A 97 -4.98 -8.47 10.70
CA VAL A 97 -3.51 -8.40 10.93
C VAL A 97 -2.89 -9.78 11.14
N LEU A 98 -3.51 -10.63 11.98
CA LEU A 98 -3.05 -12.01 12.21
C LEU A 98 -2.87 -12.79 10.90
N PHE A 99 -3.90 -12.80 10.03
CA PHE A 99 -3.83 -13.51 8.75
C PHE A 99 -2.89 -12.85 7.76
N TYR A 100 -2.73 -11.54 7.80
CA TYR A 100 -1.74 -10.85 6.97
C TYR A 100 -0.32 -11.34 7.31
N LEU A 101 0.00 -11.47 8.60
CA LEU A 101 1.29 -11.99 9.08
C LEU A 101 1.48 -13.48 8.74
N GLU A 102 0.47 -14.32 8.99
CA GLU A 102 0.53 -15.77 8.69
C GLU A 102 0.72 -16.07 7.19
N ASN A 103 0.26 -15.18 6.31
CA ASN A 103 0.41 -15.30 4.86
C ASN A 103 1.60 -14.53 4.30
N ALA A 104 2.54 -14.09 5.15
CA ALA A 104 3.72 -13.32 4.77
C ALA A 104 3.38 -12.10 3.88
N GLY A 105 2.29 -11.40 4.22
CA GLY A 105 1.85 -10.19 3.53
C GLY A 105 1.11 -10.39 2.20
N ASN A 106 0.91 -11.63 1.74
CA ASN A 106 0.34 -11.91 0.41
C ASN A 106 -1.19 -11.88 0.33
N GLY A 107 -1.88 -11.52 1.43
CA GLY A 107 -3.35 -11.47 1.47
C GLY A 107 -3.98 -12.76 0.93
N GLY A 108 -3.99 -13.82 1.75
CA GLY A 108 -4.50 -15.12 1.35
C GLY A 108 -5.99 -15.14 0.97
N TRP A 109 -6.59 -16.34 0.89
CA TRP A 109 -8.02 -16.48 0.57
C TRP A 109 -8.95 -15.78 1.59
N THR A 110 -8.42 -15.43 2.76
CA THR A 110 -9.11 -14.74 3.85
C THR A 110 -9.15 -13.22 3.63
N GLY A 111 -10.09 -12.54 4.29
CA GLY A 111 -10.24 -11.09 4.22
C GLY A 111 -11.58 -10.63 3.66
N HIS A 112 -11.89 -9.37 3.92
CA HIS A 112 -13.18 -8.77 3.60
C HIS A 112 -13.06 -7.80 2.42
N SER A 113 -14.07 -7.77 1.55
CA SER A 113 -14.14 -6.74 0.51
C SER A 113 -14.23 -5.34 1.14
N ILE A 114 -13.56 -4.37 0.53
CA ILE A 114 -13.63 -2.97 0.96
C ILE A 114 -14.99 -2.39 0.50
N ARG A 115 -16.01 -2.50 1.36
CA ARG A 115 -17.36 -1.98 1.08
C ARG A 115 -17.50 -0.55 1.59
N LYS A 116 -18.21 0.31 0.83
CA LYS A 116 -18.51 1.69 1.26
C LYS A 116 -19.26 1.75 2.60
N THR A 117 -20.08 0.74 2.88
CA THR A 117 -20.90 0.67 4.09
C THR A 117 -20.13 0.27 5.34
N VAL A 118 -18.88 -0.20 5.22
CA VAL A 118 -18.05 -0.56 6.37
C VAL A 118 -17.32 0.71 6.83
N PRO A 119 -17.55 1.16 8.08
CA PRO A 119 -16.74 2.20 8.69
C PRO A 119 -15.29 1.72 8.70
N LEU A 120 -14.40 2.52 8.12
CA LEU A 120 -12.97 2.27 8.16
C LEU A 120 -12.23 3.58 8.34
N LYS A 121 -11.16 3.53 9.13
CA LYS A 121 -10.26 4.64 9.38
C LYS A 121 -8.83 4.15 9.17
N ILE A 122 -8.05 4.85 8.35
CA ILE A 122 -6.62 4.61 8.20
C ILE A 122 -5.94 5.03 9.51
N ILE A 123 -5.08 4.16 10.04
CA ILE A 123 -4.34 4.39 11.29
C ILE A 123 -2.81 4.34 11.11
N GLY A 124 -2.33 3.92 9.92
CA GLY A 124 -0.92 3.86 9.57
C GLY A 124 -0.74 2.99 8.32
N ASP A 125 0.49 2.58 8.05
CA ASP A 125 0.81 1.54 7.07
C ASP A 125 1.92 0.60 7.59
N VAL A 126 2.09 -0.54 6.92
CA VAL A 126 3.02 -1.60 7.35
C VAL A 126 4.50 -1.20 7.35
N TYR A 127 4.87 -0.09 6.69
CA TYR A 127 6.25 0.37 6.60
C TYR A 127 6.57 1.47 7.62
N GLN A 128 5.69 2.48 7.71
CA GLN A 128 5.86 3.61 8.60
C GLN A 128 5.39 3.31 10.03
N ASN A 129 4.52 2.33 10.21
CA ASN A 129 3.92 1.95 11.50
C ASN A 129 3.94 0.43 11.75
N PRO A 130 5.11 -0.23 11.69
CA PRO A 130 5.21 -1.66 11.92
C PRO A 130 4.70 -2.09 13.31
N GLU A 131 4.76 -1.20 14.31
CA GLU A 131 4.25 -1.44 15.66
C GLU A 131 2.73 -1.72 15.71
N LEU A 132 1.98 -1.30 14.69
CA LEU A 132 0.54 -1.56 14.59
C LEU A 132 0.21 -3.01 14.17
N LEU A 133 1.23 -3.77 13.76
CA LEU A 133 1.14 -5.21 13.49
C LEU A 133 1.39 -6.04 14.75
N GLU A 134 2.02 -5.45 15.77
CA GLU A 134 2.36 -6.10 17.02
C GLU A 134 1.16 -6.03 17.98
N GLY A 135 0.70 -7.19 18.49
CA GLY A 135 -0.43 -7.26 19.44
C GLY A 135 -1.75 -7.80 18.87
N ALA A 136 -1.75 -8.33 17.65
CA ALA A 136 -2.84 -9.18 17.16
C ALA A 136 -2.66 -10.61 17.69
N GLU A 137 -2.95 -10.82 18.99
CA GLU A 137 -3.12 -12.16 19.60
C GLU A 137 -4.59 -12.61 19.57
#